data_AF-A0A373DA57-F1
#
_entry.id   AF-A0A373DA57-F1
#
_cell.length_a   1.000
_cell.length_b   1.000
_cell.length_c   1.000
_cell.angle_alpha   90.00
_cell.angle_beta   90.00
_cell.angle_gamma   90.00
#
_symmetry.space_group_name_H-M   'P 1'
#
loop_
_entity.id
_entity.type
_entity.pdbx_description
1 polymer ?
#
loop_
_entity_poly.entity_id
_entity_poly.type
_entity_poly.pdbx_seq_one_letter_code
_entity_poly.pdbx_strand_id
1 'polypeptide(L)'
;MNRLGFIVLSILSQNGATNKLSSMSVQEISDTEEFGYKPNTIFKKIKEFEDAGYIGRGLKEGRADTFFITDTGREFLEGAKHETK
;
A
#
# COMPACT_ATOMS: atom_id res chain seq x y z
N MET A 1 -4.08 4.07 -13.17
CA MET A 1 -3.17 3.64 -12.08
C MET A 1 -1.81 3.26 -12.66
N ASN A 2 -0.67 3.48 -11.97
CA ASN A 2 0.65 3.04 -12.45
C ASN A 2 1.08 1.71 -11.80
N ARG A 3 2.07 1.00 -12.38
CA ARG A 3 2.50 -0.34 -11.92
C ARG A 3 2.87 -0.37 -10.43
N LEU A 4 3.65 0.60 -9.95
CA LEU A 4 4.04 0.67 -8.54
C LEU A 4 2.82 0.85 -7.62
N GLY A 5 1.88 1.71 -7.98
CA GLY A 5 0.67 1.92 -7.19
C GLY A 5 -0.18 0.65 -7.11
N PHE A 6 -0.33 -0.06 -8.22
CA PHE A 6 -1.04 -1.35 -8.24
C PHE A 6 -0.36 -2.38 -7.30
N ILE A 7 0.97 -2.48 -7.37
CA ILE A 7 1.74 -3.39 -6.52
C ILE A 7 1.58 -3.04 -5.03
N VAL A 8 1.72 -1.77 -4.66
CA VAL A 8 1.59 -1.32 -3.26
C VAL A 8 0.21 -1.64 -2.69
N LEU A 9 -0.88 -1.31 -3.41
CA LEU A 9 -2.23 -1.64 -2.95
C LEU A 9 -2.47 -3.16 -2.91
N SER A 10 -1.93 -3.89 -3.88
CA SER A 10 -2.04 -5.36 -3.92
C SER A 10 -1.36 -5.99 -2.70
N ILE A 11 -0.15 -5.56 -2.35
CA ILE A 11 0.58 -6.07 -1.19
C ILE A 11 -0.18 -5.81 0.11
N LEU A 12 -0.64 -4.57 0.31
CA LEU A 12 -1.42 -4.22 1.51
C LEU A 12 -2.70 -5.06 1.59
N SER A 13 -3.42 -5.21 0.47
CA SER A 13 -4.64 -6.00 0.43
C SER A 13 -4.39 -7.49 0.67
N GLN A 14 -3.37 -8.08 0.06
CA GLN A 14 -3.06 -9.52 0.16
C GLN A 14 -2.53 -9.89 1.56
N ASN A 15 -1.78 -8.99 2.20
CA ASN A 15 -1.28 -9.19 3.56
C ASN A 15 -2.29 -8.80 4.65
N GLY A 16 -3.54 -8.47 4.29
CA GLY A 16 -4.58 -8.13 5.24
C GLY A 16 -4.36 -6.81 5.98
N ALA A 17 -3.50 -5.94 5.44
CA ALA A 17 -3.19 -4.63 6.00
C ALA A 17 -4.37 -3.67 5.77
N THR A 18 -5.45 -3.85 6.52
CA THR A 18 -6.79 -3.30 6.24
C THR A 18 -7.29 -2.27 7.26
N ASN A 19 -6.57 -2.09 8.37
CA ASN A 19 -6.97 -1.19 9.44
C ASN A 19 -5.75 -0.73 10.26
N LYS A 20 -5.94 0.10 11.28
CA LYS A 20 -4.83 0.66 12.06
C LYS A 20 -3.99 -0.37 12.83
N LEU A 21 -4.59 -1.51 13.21
CA LEU A 21 -3.93 -2.60 13.94
C LEU A 21 -3.27 -3.60 12.99
N SER A 22 -3.79 -3.71 11.77
CA SER A 22 -3.28 -4.56 10.69
C SER A 22 -2.73 -3.65 9.60
N SER A 23 -1.45 -3.30 9.72
CA SER A 23 -0.76 -2.34 8.86
C SER A 23 0.69 -2.78 8.62
N MET A 24 1.32 -2.29 7.56
CA MET A 24 2.69 -2.64 7.19
C MET A 24 3.57 -1.41 7.05
N SER A 25 4.82 -1.51 7.47
CA SER A 25 5.88 -0.53 7.22
C SER A 25 6.34 -0.56 5.76
N VAL A 26 7.00 0.51 5.32
CA VAL A 26 7.59 0.55 3.96
C VAL A 26 8.63 -0.55 3.74
N GLN A 27 9.33 -0.94 4.80
CA GLN A 27 10.33 -2.00 4.73
C GLN A 27 9.66 -3.35 4.47
N GLU A 28 8.60 -3.68 5.22
CA GLU A 28 7.84 -4.93 4.99
C GLU A 28 7.20 -4.94 3.60
N ILE A 29 6.66 -3.80 3.14
CA ILE A 29 6.12 -3.67 1.79
C ILE A 29 7.22 -3.92 0.76
N SER A 30 8.41 -3.33 0.92
CA SER A 30 9.53 -3.54 -0.01
C SER A 30 10.05 -4.97 -0.05
N ASP A 31 9.94 -5.67 1.07
CA ASP A 31 10.50 -7.02 1.25
C ASP A 31 9.50 -8.12 0.89
N THR A 32 8.22 -7.78 0.66
CA THR A 32 7.16 -8.74 0.32
C THR A 32 7.36 -9.37 -1.06
N GLU A 33 7.80 -8.60 -2.05
CA GLU A 33 8.04 -9.09 -3.41
C GLU A 33 9.25 -8.38 -4.04
N GLU A 34 10.00 -9.10 -4.87
CA GLU A 34 11.16 -8.54 -5.56
C GLU A 34 10.74 -7.78 -6.82
N PHE A 35 10.15 -6.60 -6.65
CA PHE A 35 9.70 -5.72 -7.75
C PHE A 35 10.68 -4.59 -8.10
N GLY A 36 11.84 -4.54 -7.44
CA GLY A 36 12.98 -3.69 -7.80
C GLY A 36 12.86 -2.20 -7.44
N TYR A 37 11.84 -1.81 -6.67
CA TYR A 37 11.67 -0.42 -6.24
C TYR A 37 12.37 -0.16 -4.90
N LYS A 38 13.13 0.93 -4.84
CA LYS A 38 13.76 1.38 -3.58
C LYS A 38 12.69 1.81 -2.57
N PRO A 39 12.89 1.60 -1.25
CA PRO A 39 11.97 2.01 -0.20
C PRO A 39 11.50 3.47 -0.30
N ASN A 40 12.39 4.40 -0.68
CA ASN A 40 12.03 5.82 -0.86
C ASN A 40 10.99 6.05 -1.98
N THR A 41 11.07 5.28 -3.07
CA THR A 41 10.10 5.36 -4.18
C THR A 41 8.73 4.82 -3.75
N ILE A 42 8.73 3.71 -3.00
CA ILE A 42 7.52 3.12 -2.41
C ILE A 42 6.89 4.12 -1.44
N PHE A 43 7.68 4.72 -0.54
CA PHE A 43 7.20 5.72 0.41
C PHE A 43 6.55 6.91 -0.28
N LYS A 44 7.17 7.47 -1.33
CA LYS A 44 6.56 8.56 -2.12
C LYS A 44 5.21 8.16 -2.70
N LYS A 45 5.09 6.94 -3.23
CA LYS A 45 3.82 6.43 -3.77
C LYS A 45 2.78 6.22 -2.66
N ILE A 46 3.19 5.72 -1.50
CA ILE A 46 2.33 5.58 -0.33
C ILE A 46 1.78 6.95 0.09
N LYS A 47 2.63 7.99 0.17
CA LYS A 47 2.19 9.35 0.52
C LYS A 47 1.18 9.90 -0.48
N GLU A 48 1.41 9.72 -1.78
CA GLU A 48 0.45 10.10 -2.83
C GLU A 48 -0.91 9.41 -2.65
N PHE A 49 -0.91 8.14 -2.27
CA PHE A 49 -2.13 7.36 -2.03
C PHE A 49 -2.77 7.63 -0.67
N GLU A 50 -2.00 8.04 0.32
CA GLU A 50 -2.49 8.54 1.60
C GLU A 50 -3.23 9.87 1.40
N ASP A 51 -2.64 10.79 0.64
CA ASP A 51 -3.26 12.08 0.30
C ASP A 51 -4.53 11.90 -0.54
N ALA A 52 -4.59 10.86 -1.37
CA ALA A 52 -5.77 10.48 -2.15
C ALA A 52 -6.81 9.64 -1.36
N GLY A 53 -6.52 9.27 -0.10
CA GLY A 53 -7.43 8.50 0.75
C GLY A 53 -7.49 6.99 0.46
N TYR A 54 -6.63 6.46 -0.41
CA TYR A 54 -6.54 5.02 -0.71
C TYR A 54 -5.74 4.24 0.35
N ILE A 55 -4.83 4.94 1.04
CA ILE A 55 -4.02 4.37 2.13
C ILE A 55 -4.24 5.19 3.40
N GLY A 56 -4.34 4.51 4.54
CA GLY A 56 -4.36 5.11 5.86
C GLY A 56 -3.08 4.81 6.63
N ARG A 57 -2.84 5.58 7.69
CA ARG A 57 -1.69 5.40 8.60
C ARG A 57 -2.06 4.53 9.80
N GLY A 58 -1.30 3.47 10.01
CA GLY A 58 -1.47 2.54 11.13
C GLY A 58 -0.75 2.97 12.41
N LEU A 59 -0.70 2.06 13.38
CA LEU A 59 0.10 2.24 14.59
C LEU A 59 1.59 2.11 14.28
N LYS A 60 2.40 2.99 14.85
CA LYS A 60 3.85 2.90 14.67
C LYS A 60 4.40 1.58 15.19
N GLU A 61 5.27 0.97 14.41
CA GLU A 61 6.05 -0.17 14.84
C GLU A 61 7.45 0.32 15.27
N GLY A 62 7.61 0.49 16.58
CA GLY A 62 8.78 1.17 17.14
C GLY A 62 8.86 2.63 16.65
N ARG A 63 9.78 2.90 15.71
CA ARG A 63 9.94 4.22 15.08
C ARG A 63 9.38 4.31 13.67
N ALA A 64 9.00 3.18 13.07
CA ALA A 64 8.51 3.12 11.70
C ALA A 64 7.04 3.54 11.62
N ASP A 65 6.71 4.35 10.61
CA ASP A 65 5.32 4.54 10.21
C ASP A 65 4.84 3.28 9.47
N THR A 66 3.59 2.89 9.74
CA THR A 66 2.92 1.77 9.08
C THR A 66 1.69 2.26 8.33
N PHE A 67 1.24 1.46 7.36
CA PHE A 67 0.22 1.83 6.38
C PHE A 67 -0.75 0.68 6.15
N PHE A 68 -2.01 1.01 5.87
CA PHE A 68 -3.05 0.04 5.56
C PHE A 68 -3.90 0.53 4.39
N ILE A 69 -4.46 -0.37 3.60
CA ILE A 69 -5.38 -0.03 2.51
C ILE A 69 -6.77 0.28 3.06
N THR A 70 -7.32 1.43 2.68
CA THR A 70 -8.69 1.84 3.03
C THR A 70 -9.72 1.13 2.16
N ASP A 71 -11.00 1.24 2.50
CA ASP A 71 -12.06 0.67 1.67
C ASP A 71 -12.08 1.30 0.27
N THR A 72 -11.92 2.63 0.18
CA THR A 72 -11.76 3.36 -1.10
C THR A 72 -10.55 2.86 -1.88
N GLY A 73 -9.43 2.55 -1.20
CA GLY A 73 -8.26 1.96 -1.84
C GLY A 73 -8.53 0.57 -2.42
N ARG A 74 -9.32 -0.27 -1.74
CA ARG A 74 -9.72 -1.59 -2.25
C ARG A 74 -10.64 -1.48 -3.45
N GLU A 75 -11.63 -0.60 -3.41
CA GLU A 75 -12.51 -0.33 -4.56
C GLU A 75 -11.71 0.12 -5.78
N PHE A 76 -10.74 1.02 -5.58
CA PHE A 76 -9.85 1.47 -6.64
C PHE A 76 -8.97 0.34 -7.19
N LEU A 77 -8.46 -0.54 -6.31
CA LEU A 77 -7.69 -1.71 -6.72
C LEU A 77 -8.52 -2.71 -7.53
N GLU A 78 -9.75 -3.00 -7.12
CA GLU A 78 -10.64 -3.91 -7.85
C GLU A 78 -10.98 -3.34 -9.23
N GLY A 79 -11.30 -2.03 -9.34
CA GLY A 79 -11.51 -1.38 -10.63
C GLY A 79 -10.33 -1.57 -11.60
N ALA A 80 -9.10 -1.41 -11.10
CA ALA A 80 -7.89 -1.60 -11.89
C ALA A 80 -7.67 -3.06 -12.35
N LYS A 81 -8.10 -4.06 -11.56
CA LYS A 81 -8.03 -5.48 -11.96
C LYS A 81 -8.97 -5.79 -13.13
N HIS A 82 -10.13 -5.12 -13.18
CA HIS A 82 -11.14 -5.36 -14.20
C HIS A 82 -10.82 -4.72 -15.57
N GLU A 83 -10.02 -3.65 -15.63
CA GLU A 83 -9.55 -3.06 -16.89
C GLU A 83 -8.52 -3.91 -17.65
N THR A 84 -7.97 -4.96 -17.03
CA THR A 84 -6.95 -5.82 -17.64
C THR A 84 -7.55 -7.10 -18.27
N LYS A 85 -8.89 -7.20 -18.40
CA LYS A 85 -9.60 -8.33 -19.00
C LYS A 85 -10.17 -8.02 -20.38
#